data_AF-A0A2G6EZB6-F1
#
_entry.id   AF-A0A2G6EZB6-F1
#
_cell.length_a   1.000
_cell.length_b   1.000
_cell.length_c   1.000
_cell.angle_alpha   90.00
_cell.angle_beta   90.00
_cell.angle_gamma   90.00
#
_symmetry.space_group_name_H-M   'P 1'
#
loop_
_entity.id
_entity.type
_entity.pdbx_description
1 polymer ?
#
loop_
_entity_poly.entity_id
_entity_poly.type
_entity_poly.pdbx_seq_one_letter_code
_entity_poly.pdbx_strand_id
1 'polypeptide(L)'
;SLRGLTHRELGDYTDTYAVLMETANASQGRLRGKTNENLILTGKDDIYVKAAKLGRLYVPYDETGHPLEERVGRHLTGVTQFMQVMGENEPEKEIIIDNVPNFTDLMENGVGYYLKEVK
;
A
#
# COMPACT_ATOMS: atom_id res chain seq x y z
N SER A 1 -25.73 -5.40 -15.14
CA SER A 1 -25.53 -4.14 -14.40
C SER A 1 -24.26 -4.29 -13.57
N LEU A 2 -23.51 -3.20 -13.36
CA LEU A 2 -22.49 -3.16 -12.32
C LEU A 2 -23.23 -2.97 -11.00
N ARG A 3 -23.09 -3.90 -10.05
CA ARG A 3 -23.86 -3.91 -8.78
C ARG A 3 -23.18 -3.09 -7.69
N GLY A 4 -21.96 -2.64 -7.93
CA GLY A 4 -21.20 -1.72 -7.07
C GLY A 4 -20.58 -2.47 -5.90
N LEU A 5 -19.28 -2.23 -5.69
CA LEU A 5 -18.39 -2.89 -4.71
C LEU A 5 -17.89 -4.28 -5.16
N THR A 6 -16.82 -4.28 -5.97
CA THR A 6 -16.18 -5.50 -6.51
C THR A 6 -15.87 -6.56 -5.45
N HIS A 7 -15.44 -6.17 -4.25
CA HIS A 7 -15.13 -7.12 -3.17
C HIS A 7 -16.36 -7.89 -2.66
N ARG A 8 -17.56 -7.28 -2.73
CA ARG A 8 -18.81 -7.92 -2.34
C ARG A 8 -19.34 -8.81 -3.47
N GLU A 9 -19.26 -8.32 -4.70
CA GLU A 9 -19.69 -9.10 -5.87
C GLU A 9 -18.86 -10.38 -6.05
N LEU A 10 -17.55 -10.32 -5.83
CA LEU A 10 -16.70 -11.51 -5.93
C LEU A 10 -17.11 -12.56 -4.89
N GLY A 11 -17.28 -12.18 -3.63
CA GLY A 11 -17.71 -13.13 -2.58
C GLY A 11 -19.11 -13.71 -2.80
N ASP A 12 -20.03 -12.96 -3.41
CA ASP A 12 -21.41 -13.42 -3.65
C ASP A 12 -21.53 -14.35 -4.87
N TYR A 13 -20.58 -14.32 -5.81
CA TYR A 13 -20.68 -15.01 -7.11
C TYR A 13 -19.49 -15.91 -7.47
N THR A 14 -18.42 -15.92 -6.67
CA THR A 14 -17.24 -16.78 -6.86
C THR A 14 -16.72 -17.29 -5.52
N ASP A 15 -15.88 -18.33 -5.56
CA ASP A 15 -15.15 -18.83 -4.38
C ASP A 15 -13.85 -18.01 -4.12
N THR A 16 -13.84 -16.72 -4.48
CA THR A 16 -12.63 -15.88 -4.40
C THR A 16 -12.44 -15.32 -3.00
N TYR A 17 -11.20 -15.41 -2.49
CA TYR A 17 -10.79 -14.64 -1.32
C TYR A 17 -10.64 -13.16 -1.69
N ALA A 18 -11.53 -12.32 -1.16
CA ALA A 18 -11.45 -10.88 -1.32
C ALA A 18 -10.68 -10.26 -0.14
N VAL A 19 -9.48 -9.74 -0.41
CA VAL A 19 -8.65 -9.05 0.59
C VAL A 19 -8.42 -7.61 0.15
N LEU A 20 -8.62 -6.69 1.09
CA LEU A 20 -8.29 -5.28 0.93
C LEU A 20 -7.05 -4.98 1.78
N MET A 21 -6.02 -4.42 1.13
CA MET A 21 -4.79 -3.98 1.77
C MET A 21 -4.57 -2.51 1.43
N GLU A 22 -4.26 -1.70 2.44
CA GLU A 22 -4.01 -0.28 2.28
C GLU A 22 -2.80 0.15 3.10
N THR A 23 -2.13 1.21 2.65
CA THR A 23 -1.08 1.87 3.41
C THR A 23 -1.46 3.32 3.68
N ALA A 24 -0.90 3.88 4.75
CA ALA A 24 -1.15 5.27 5.11
C ALA A 24 -0.71 6.21 3.98
N ASN A 25 -1.64 7.01 3.44
CA ASN A 25 -1.33 7.92 2.35
C ASN A 25 -1.98 9.30 2.55
N ALA A 26 -1.16 10.29 2.90
CA ALA A 26 -1.62 11.66 3.06
C ALA A 26 -2.25 12.25 1.78
N SER A 27 -1.82 11.83 0.58
CA SER A 27 -2.32 12.39 -0.69
C SER A 27 -3.78 12.05 -0.98
N GLN A 28 -4.32 10.99 -0.36
CA GLN A 28 -5.72 10.59 -0.48
C GLN A 28 -6.57 11.07 0.70
N GLY A 29 -5.92 11.62 1.73
CA GLY A 29 -6.55 11.95 2.98
C GLY A 29 -7.25 13.31 3.00
N ARG A 30 -8.34 13.42 3.77
CA ARG A 30 -9.20 14.61 3.82
C ARG A 30 -8.51 15.85 4.41
N LEU A 31 -7.52 15.65 5.28
CA LEU A 31 -6.90 16.74 6.06
C LEU A 31 -5.67 17.35 5.37
N ARG A 32 -5.28 16.86 4.19
CA ARG A 32 -4.00 17.24 3.56
C ARG A 32 -4.00 18.68 3.08
N GLY A 33 -2.80 19.24 2.96
CA GLY A 33 -2.55 20.48 2.25
C GLY A 33 -2.66 20.32 0.72
N LYS A 34 -1.77 21.00 0.00
CA LYS A 34 -1.77 20.97 -1.47
C LYS A 34 -1.44 19.56 -1.97
N THR A 35 -2.29 19.02 -2.84
CA THR A 35 -1.98 17.78 -3.54
C THR A 35 -1.03 18.07 -4.69
N ASN A 36 0.20 17.56 -4.59
CA ASN A 36 1.22 17.68 -5.62
C ASN A 36 2.12 16.43 -5.63
N GLU A 37 3.02 16.36 -6.61
CA GLU A 37 4.01 15.29 -6.74
C GLU A 37 4.82 15.10 -5.45
N ASN A 38 5.30 16.19 -4.83
CA ASN A 38 6.10 16.09 -3.60
C ASN A 38 5.36 15.40 -2.46
N LEU A 39 4.07 15.71 -2.25
CA LEU A 39 3.23 15.01 -1.27
C LEU A 39 3.05 13.53 -1.65
N ILE A 40 2.93 13.22 -2.94
CA ILE A 40 2.81 11.85 -3.42
C ILE A 40 4.12 11.08 -3.27
N LEU A 41 5.29 11.69 -3.42
CA LEU A 41 6.57 10.99 -3.30
C LEU A 41 7.00 10.85 -1.84
N THR A 42 6.99 11.95 -1.11
CA THR A 42 7.54 12.00 0.25
C THR A 42 6.52 11.66 1.32
N GLY A 43 5.23 11.81 1.02
CA GLY A 43 4.17 11.67 2.01
C GLY A 43 4.30 12.63 3.18
N LYS A 44 4.99 13.77 3.07
CA LYS A 44 5.15 14.79 4.11
C LYS A 44 4.11 15.89 3.99
N ASP A 45 3.41 16.18 5.10
CA ASP A 45 2.38 17.21 5.14
C ASP A 45 2.22 17.83 6.55
N ASP A 46 2.41 19.15 6.65
CA ASP A 46 2.34 19.89 7.92
C ASP A 46 0.95 19.84 8.57
N ILE A 47 -0.12 19.71 7.77
CA ILE A 47 -1.49 19.63 8.31
C ILE A 47 -1.71 18.26 8.93
N TYR A 48 -1.17 17.20 8.33
CA TYR A 48 -1.17 15.86 8.94
C TYR A 48 -0.34 15.82 10.23
N VAL A 49 0.83 16.46 10.29
CA VAL A 49 1.61 16.57 11.54
C VAL A 49 0.80 17.26 12.64
N LYS A 50 0.08 18.34 12.31
CA LYS A 50 -0.82 19.02 13.26
C LYS A 50 -2.00 18.13 13.67
N ALA A 51 -2.60 17.41 12.72
CA ALA A 51 -3.70 16.49 12.98
C ALA A 51 -3.27 15.33 13.90
N ALA A 52 -2.05 14.82 13.74
CA ALA A 52 -1.46 13.80 14.59
C ALA A 52 -1.34 14.29 16.05
N LYS A 53 -0.79 15.50 16.24
CA LYS A 53 -0.68 16.16 17.56
C LYS A 53 -2.03 16.37 18.25
N LEU A 54 -3.11 16.43 17.49
CA LEU A 54 -4.49 16.57 17.98
C LEU A 54 -5.21 15.21 18.14
N GLY A 55 -4.54 14.08 17.93
CA GLY A 55 -5.14 12.74 18.03
C GLY A 55 -6.20 12.46 16.96
N ARG A 56 -6.08 13.06 15.77
CA ARG A 56 -7.08 12.95 14.69
C ARG A 56 -6.76 11.91 13.62
N LEU A 57 -5.63 11.21 13.75
CA LEU A 57 -5.17 10.20 12.79
C LEU A 57 -5.23 8.80 13.39
N TYR A 58 -5.43 7.80 12.54
CA TYR A 58 -5.46 6.38 12.91
C TYR A 58 -4.07 5.72 12.91
N VAL A 59 -3.09 6.39 12.30
CA VAL A 59 -1.70 5.93 12.21
C VAL A 59 -0.78 7.00 12.77
N PRO A 60 0.36 6.62 13.38
CA PRO A 60 1.41 7.58 13.74
C PRO A 60 1.85 8.35 12.51
N TYR A 61 2.03 9.66 12.66
CA TYR A 61 2.45 10.52 11.58
C TYR A 61 3.26 11.68 12.15
N ASP A 62 4.44 11.92 11.59
CA ASP A 62 5.37 12.96 12.01
C ASP A 62 5.97 13.67 10.79
N GLU A 63 6.98 14.51 11.03
CA GLU A 63 7.65 15.31 10.01
C GLU A 63 8.40 14.46 8.94
N THR A 64 8.61 13.17 9.19
CA THR A 64 9.20 12.24 8.22
C THR A 64 8.21 11.78 7.16
N GLY A 65 6.90 11.81 7.47
CA GLY A 65 5.82 11.42 6.57
C GLY A 65 5.78 9.92 6.29
N HIS A 66 5.09 9.54 5.22
CA HIS A 66 5.07 8.16 4.71
C HIS A 66 5.53 8.15 3.24
N PRO A 67 6.85 8.00 2.97
CA PRO A 67 7.38 8.01 1.62
C PRO A 67 6.79 6.90 0.75
N LEU A 68 6.91 7.06 -0.58
CA LEU A 68 6.39 6.09 -1.55
C LEU A 68 7.04 4.73 -1.40
N GLU A 69 8.34 4.70 -1.14
CA GLU A 69 9.14 3.50 -0.89
C GLU A 69 8.57 2.68 0.27
N GLU A 70 8.29 3.33 1.41
CA GLU A 70 7.69 2.67 2.58
C GLU A 70 6.31 2.09 2.24
N ARG A 71 5.47 2.87 1.55
CA ARG A 71 4.10 2.44 1.20
C ARG A 71 4.11 1.28 0.21
N VAL A 72 4.93 1.35 -0.84
CA VAL A 72 5.10 0.25 -1.80
C VAL A 72 5.70 -0.96 -1.09
N GLY A 73 6.73 -0.78 -0.27
CA GLY A 73 7.39 -1.86 0.47
C GLY A 73 6.46 -2.58 1.43
N ARG A 74 5.67 -1.85 2.23
CA ARG A 74 4.66 -2.45 3.11
C ARG A 74 3.61 -3.21 2.34
N HIS A 75 3.11 -2.63 1.25
CA HIS A 75 2.07 -3.27 0.46
C HIS A 75 2.60 -4.54 -0.23
N LEU A 76 3.80 -4.48 -0.80
CA LEU A 76 4.45 -5.61 -1.46
C LEU A 76 4.72 -6.74 -0.47
N THR A 77 5.29 -6.41 0.69
CA THR A 77 5.53 -7.36 1.79
C THR A 77 4.23 -8.00 2.27
N GLY A 78 3.15 -7.22 2.40
CA GLY A 78 1.83 -7.72 2.77
C GLY A 78 1.27 -8.71 1.76
N VAL A 79 1.39 -8.41 0.45
CA VAL A 79 0.92 -9.27 -0.63
C VAL A 79 1.73 -10.56 -0.71
N THR A 80 3.07 -10.49 -0.63
CA THR A 80 3.93 -11.68 -0.69
C THR A 80 3.70 -12.59 0.52
N GLN A 81 3.59 -12.02 1.72
CA GLN A 81 3.29 -12.79 2.92
C GLN A 81 1.92 -13.45 2.85
N PHE A 82 0.92 -12.74 2.31
CA PHE A 82 -0.41 -13.30 2.11
C PHE A 82 -0.39 -14.49 1.14
N MET A 83 0.31 -14.37 0.00
CA MET A 83 0.47 -15.46 -0.97
C MET A 83 1.17 -16.67 -0.37
N GLN A 84 2.25 -16.44 0.39
CA GLN A 84 2.99 -17.52 1.06
C GLN A 84 2.10 -18.28 2.05
N VAL A 85 1.43 -17.57 2.97
CA VAL A 85 0.56 -18.19 3.98
C VAL A 85 -0.64 -18.89 3.31
N MET A 86 -1.16 -18.35 2.21
CA MET A 86 -2.20 -19.03 1.44
C MET A 86 -1.71 -20.36 0.89
N GLY A 87 -0.51 -20.42 0.29
CA GLY A 87 0.10 -21.67 -0.19
C GLY A 87 0.40 -22.68 0.93
N GLU A 88 0.81 -22.20 2.11
CA GLU A 88 1.01 -23.06 3.30
C GLU A 88 -0.30 -23.72 3.78
N ASN A 89 -1.43 -23.03 3.65
CA ASN A 89 -2.74 -23.53 4.09
C ASN A 89 -3.53 -24.27 3.00
N GLU A 90 -3.34 -23.90 1.74
CA GLU A 90 -4.00 -24.49 0.55
C GLU A 90 -2.93 -24.82 -0.52
N PRO A 91 -2.12 -25.88 -0.32
CA PRO A 91 -0.99 -26.19 -1.19
C PRO A 91 -1.37 -26.40 -2.67
N GLU A 92 -2.58 -26.85 -2.94
CA GLU A 92 -3.10 -27.03 -4.30
C GLU A 92 -3.40 -25.71 -5.03
N LYS A 93 -3.42 -24.57 -4.32
CA LYS A 93 -3.64 -23.23 -4.86
C LYS A 93 -2.41 -22.32 -4.69
N GLU A 94 -1.24 -22.89 -4.41
CA GLU A 94 0.00 -22.13 -4.19
C GLU A 94 0.33 -21.22 -5.37
N ILE A 95 0.71 -19.98 -5.04
CA ILE A 95 1.21 -19.00 -5.99
C ILE A 95 2.69 -18.75 -5.64
N ILE A 96 3.58 -19.15 -6.56
CA ILE A 96 5.02 -18.91 -6.43
C ILE A 96 5.36 -17.61 -7.15
N ILE A 97 6.00 -16.68 -6.44
CA ILE A 97 6.48 -15.41 -6.98
C ILE A 97 7.95 -15.22 -6.61
N ASP A 98 8.77 -14.97 -7.61
CA ASP A 98 10.22 -14.80 -7.47
C ASP A 98 10.66 -13.39 -7.88
N ASN A 99 11.88 -13.01 -7.48
CA ASN A 99 12.51 -11.73 -7.82
C ASN A 99 11.69 -10.50 -7.38
N VAL A 100 10.97 -10.62 -6.26
CA VAL A 100 10.25 -9.51 -5.65
C VAL A 100 11.19 -8.79 -4.68
N PRO A 101 11.38 -7.46 -4.80
CA PRO A 101 12.20 -6.74 -3.85
C PRO A 101 11.56 -6.76 -2.46
N ASN A 102 12.39 -6.97 -1.43
CA ASN A 102 11.92 -6.89 -0.06
C ASN A 102 11.79 -5.41 0.39
N PHE A 103 11.24 -5.20 1.59
CA PHE A 103 11.06 -3.85 2.15
C PHE A 103 12.37 -3.05 2.21
N THR A 104 13.47 -3.68 2.65
CA THR A 104 14.79 -3.03 2.73
C THR A 104 15.29 -2.63 1.35
N ASP A 105 15.19 -3.53 0.36
CA ASP A 105 15.63 -3.24 -1.01
C ASP A 105 14.90 -2.01 -1.58
N LEU A 106 13.60 -1.85 -1.31
CA LEU A 106 12.82 -0.69 -1.75
C LEU A 106 13.22 0.61 -1.03
N MET A 107 13.53 0.53 0.26
CA MET A 107 14.00 1.69 1.02
C MET A 107 15.41 2.14 0.59
N GLU A 108 16.25 1.22 0.15
CA GLU A 108 17.64 1.49 -0.29
C GLU A 108 17.73 1.91 -1.76
N ASN A 109 17.07 1.18 -2.66
CA ASN A 109 17.17 1.40 -4.11
C ASN A 109 16.14 2.42 -4.64
N GLY A 110 15.07 2.65 -3.89
CA GLY A 110 13.91 3.43 -4.33
C GLY A 110 13.02 2.66 -5.31
N VAL A 111 11.76 3.11 -5.45
CA VAL A 111 10.78 2.44 -6.33
C VAL A 111 11.20 2.51 -7.80
N GLY A 112 11.83 3.62 -8.21
CA GLY A 112 12.22 3.87 -9.59
C GLY A 112 13.18 2.82 -10.17
N TYR A 113 14.03 2.21 -9.34
CA TYR A 113 14.96 1.15 -9.74
C TYR A 113 14.24 -0.07 -10.38
N TYR A 114 13.00 -0.32 -9.98
CA TYR A 114 12.20 -1.46 -10.43
C TYR A 114 11.22 -1.11 -11.55
N LEU A 115 11.14 0.15 -11.97
CA LEU A 115 10.25 0.59 -13.03
C LEU A 115 10.95 0.51 -14.38
N LYS A 116 10.20 0.14 -15.42
CA LYS A 116 10.68 0.26 -16.80
C LYS A 116 10.81 1.74 -17.16
N GLU A 117 11.87 2.08 -17.89
CA GLU A 117 12.02 3.41 -18.47
C GLU A 117 10.79 3.75 -19.34
N VAL A 118 10.30 4.97 -19.18
CA VAL A 118 9.27 5.52 -20.07
C VAL A 118 9.96 5.92 -21.36
N LYS A 119 9.61 5.24 -22.46
CA LYS A 119 10.07 5.60 -23.81
C LYS A 119 9.37 6.85 -24.34
#